data_AF-A0A845HNZ2-F1
#
_entry.id   AF-A0A845HNZ2-F1
#
_cell.length_a   1.000
_cell.length_b   1.000
_cell.length_c   1.000
_cell.angle_alpha   90.00
_cell.angle_beta   90.00
_cell.angle_gamma   90.00
#
_symmetry.space_group_name_H-M   'P 1'
#
loop_
_entity.id
_entity.type
_entity.pdbx_description
1 polymer ?
#
loop_
_entity_poly.entity_id
_entity_poly.type
_entity_poly.pdbx_seq_one_letter_code
_entity_poly.pdbx_strand_id
1 'polypeptide(L)'
;MTWFKHMSALVLAVSMMAGGHAAPVRPVSAQAELRLKYGSNEVKAGDMVLHIVRGFVGNLSASGFDTFTVYVLPEKAEEPWLLVTAPAPKGIGFNLRNYETADANIQSISFYKDGGQLYAVEAVRNNVSGPGANLKKAGVDFHVYKFNQDWDVPMFNEEAVMHAKSQYQDASEALKKEFYLR
;
A
#
# COMPACT_ATOMS: atom_id res chain seq x y z
N MET A 1 -6.47 51.80 -48.33
CA MET A 1 -7.19 52.57 -47.31
C MET A 1 -8.17 51.63 -46.63
N THR A 2 -7.85 51.21 -45.40
CA THR A 2 -8.66 51.43 -44.18
C THR A 2 -9.88 50.49 -44.09
N TRP A 3 -10.01 49.53 -43.18
CA TRP A 3 -9.67 49.53 -41.75
C TRP A 3 -9.70 48.12 -41.14
N PHE A 4 -8.87 47.94 -40.10
CA PHE A 4 -9.04 47.01 -38.98
C PHE A 4 -10.47 47.07 -38.39
N LYS A 5 -10.98 45.94 -37.87
CA LYS A 5 -11.28 45.76 -36.42
C LYS A 5 -12.10 44.48 -36.14
N HIS A 6 -11.46 43.58 -35.40
CA HIS A 6 -11.97 42.84 -34.23
C HIS A 6 -13.08 41.79 -34.44
N MET A 7 -12.73 40.52 -34.23
CA MET A 7 -13.49 39.72 -33.26
C MET A 7 -12.58 38.74 -32.52
N SER A 8 -12.81 38.73 -31.22
CA SER A 8 -11.86 38.40 -30.17
C SER A 8 -11.67 36.91 -29.95
N ALA A 9 -10.49 36.64 -29.38
CA ALA A 9 -10.13 35.42 -28.69
C ALA A 9 -11.21 34.95 -27.69
N LEU A 10 -11.59 33.67 -27.79
CA LEU A 10 -12.15 32.93 -26.67
C LEU A 10 -11.92 31.42 -26.87
N VAL A 11 -10.66 30.98 -26.76
CA VAL A 11 -10.35 29.56 -26.50
C VAL A 11 -9.21 29.52 -25.48
N LEU A 12 -9.54 29.84 -24.23
CA LEU A 12 -8.68 29.52 -23.10
C LEU A 12 -9.56 28.97 -21.98
N ALA A 13 -9.08 27.88 -21.37
CA ALA A 13 -9.53 27.29 -20.11
C ALA A 13 -10.70 26.29 -20.15
N VAL A 14 -10.52 25.12 -20.80
CA VAL A 14 -11.18 23.86 -20.38
C VAL A 14 -10.20 22.68 -20.41
N SER A 15 -8.92 22.89 -20.11
CA SER A 15 -7.92 21.81 -20.04
C SER A 15 -7.33 21.56 -18.65
N MET A 16 -7.90 22.16 -17.59
CA MET A 16 -7.39 22.00 -16.21
C MET A 16 -8.32 21.23 -15.27
N MET A 17 -9.26 20.45 -15.80
CA MET A 17 -10.09 19.52 -15.02
C MET A 17 -9.74 18.06 -15.37
N ALA A 18 -8.48 17.75 -15.61
CA ALA A 18 -8.00 16.39 -15.44
C ALA A 18 -7.71 16.18 -13.94
N GLY A 19 -8.78 16.16 -13.14
CA GLY A 19 -8.70 15.53 -11.83
C GLY A 19 -8.31 14.08 -12.11
N GLY A 20 -7.06 13.73 -11.81
CA GLY A 20 -6.57 12.37 -11.90
C GLY A 20 -7.44 11.50 -11.01
N HIS A 21 -8.49 10.93 -11.57
CA HIS A 21 -9.21 9.85 -10.93
C HIS A 21 -8.19 8.71 -10.91
N ALA A 22 -7.72 8.36 -9.72
CA ALA A 22 -6.95 7.14 -9.51
C ALA A 22 -7.68 6.03 -10.28
N ALA A 23 -7.00 5.41 -11.25
CA ALA A 23 -7.60 4.34 -12.01
C ALA A 23 -8.09 3.28 -11.01
N PRO A 24 -9.29 2.70 -11.21
CA PRO A 24 -9.78 1.68 -10.30
C PRO A 24 -8.78 0.53 -10.30
N VAL A 25 -8.09 0.32 -9.17
CA VAL A 25 -7.23 -0.84 -9.02
C VAL A 25 -8.11 -2.08 -9.06
N ARG A 26 -7.70 -3.00 -9.92
CA ARG A 26 -8.40 -4.27 -10.11
C ARG A 26 -7.81 -5.29 -9.13
N PRO A 27 -8.61 -6.27 -8.69
CA PRO A 27 -8.07 -7.41 -7.97
C PRO A 27 -6.89 -8.01 -8.75
N VAL A 28 -5.87 -8.41 -8.00
CA VAL A 28 -4.60 -8.89 -8.53
C VAL A 28 -4.63 -10.42 -8.57
N SER A 29 -3.95 -11.02 -9.54
CA SER A 29 -3.75 -12.47 -9.56
C SER A 29 -3.02 -12.93 -8.29
N ALA A 30 -3.48 -14.02 -7.67
CA ALA A 30 -2.86 -14.58 -6.48
C ALA A 30 -1.42 -15.03 -6.71
N GLN A 31 -1.03 -15.32 -7.95
CA GLN A 31 0.33 -15.67 -8.33
C GLN A 31 1.30 -14.47 -8.27
N ALA A 32 0.76 -13.24 -8.25
CA ALA A 32 1.55 -12.02 -8.09
C ALA A 32 1.94 -11.74 -6.62
N GLU A 33 1.28 -12.41 -5.66
CA GLU A 33 1.55 -12.26 -4.22
C GLU A 33 3.01 -12.64 -3.91
N LEU A 34 3.74 -11.73 -3.25
CA LEU A 34 5.05 -12.00 -2.71
C LEU A 34 4.93 -12.62 -1.32
N ARG A 35 5.10 -13.94 -1.25
CA ARG A 35 5.11 -14.68 0.02
C ARG A 35 6.44 -14.52 0.74
N LEU A 36 6.52 -13.51 1.60
CA LEU A 36 7.72 -13.22 2.38
C LEU A 36 7.90 -14.20 3.55
N LYS A 37 9.11 -14.75 3.70
CA LYS A 37 9.51 -15.53 4.89
C LYS A 37 9.85 -14.60 6.05
N TYR A 38 9.83 -15.12 7.28
CA TYR A 38 10.40 -14.41 8.43
C TYR A 38 11.89 -14.14 8.22
N GLY A 39 12.34 -12.96 8.67
CA GLY A 39 13.69 -12.45 8.44
C GLY A 39 13.81 -11.72 7.10
N SER A 40 14.97 -11.88 6.47
CA SER A 40 15.36 -11.17 5.25
C SER A 40 14.72 -11.73 3.97
N ASN A 41 14.22 -10.83 3.13
CA ASN A 41 13.74 -11.13 1.77
C ASN A 41 14.29 -10.08 0.81
N GLU A 42 14.92 -10.51 -0.29
CA GLU A 42 15.36 -9.60 -1.35
C GLU A 42 14.35 -9.59 -2.49
N VAL A 43 13.97 -8.39 -2.93
CA VAL A 43 12.95 -8.17 -3.95
C VAL A 43 13.43 -7.12 -4.94
N LYS A 44 13.60 -7.51 -6.21
CA LYS A 44 13.92 -6.56 -7.27
C LYS A 44 12.69 -5.74 -7.68
N ALA A 45 12.81 -4.42 -7.80
CA ALA A 45 11.78 -3.53 -8.35
C ALA A 45 12.44 -2.49 -9.26
N GLY A 46 12.19 -2.57 -10.57
CA GLY A 46 12.97 -1.81 -11.54
C GLY A 46 14.45 -2.22 -11.54
N ASP A 47 15.33 -1.23 -11.43
CA ASP A 47 16.78 -1.36 -11.25
C ASP A 47 17.18 -1.57 -9.78
N MET A 48 16.32 -1.22 -8.83
CA MET A 48 16.56 -1.35 -7.38
C MET A 48 16.38 -2.78 -6.86
N VAL A 49 17.12 -3.09 -5.80
CA VAL A 49 16.89 -4.27 -4.96
C VAL A 49 16.44 -3.81 -3.58
N LEU A 50 15.30 -4.32 -3.12
CA LEU A 50 14.77 -4.02 -1.80
C LEU A 50 15.03 -5.17 -0.83
N HIS A 51 15.45 -4.84 0.39
CA HIS A 51 15.49 -5.74 1.53
C HIS A 51 14.21 -5.58 2.35
N ILE A 52 13.33 -6.58 2.35
CA ILE A 52 12.13 -6.59 3.18
C ILE A 52 12.36 -7.53 4.37
N VAL A 53 12.47 -6.95 5.56
CA VAL A 53 12.60 -7.68 6.82
C VAL A 53 11.20 -7.90 7.41
N ARG A 54 10.74 -9.15 7.40
CA ARG A 54 9.52 -9.56 8.12
C ARG A 54 9.90 -9.99 9.54
N GLY A 55 9.53 -9.20 10.52
CA GLY A 55 9.70 -9.50 11.95
C GLY A 55 8.37 -9.83 12.61
N PHE A 56 8.41 -10.60 13.69
CA PHE A 56 7.26 -10.78 14.59
C PHE A 56 7.51 -10.02 15.88
N VAL A 57 6.59 -9.14 16.24
CA VAL A 57 6.58 -8.45 17.53
C VAL A 57 5.66 -9.22 18.45
N GLY A 58 6.27 -10.05 19.30
CA GLY A 58 5.58 -10.66 20.42
C GLY A 58 5.34 -9.63 21.52
N ASN A 59 4.10 -9.53 21.96
CA ASN A 59 3.77 -8.97 23.28
C ASN A 59 3.40 -10.15 24.19
N LEU A 60 3.40 -9.97 25.52
CA LEU A 60 3.01 -11.02 26.47
C LEU A 60 1.49 -11.34 26.42
N SER A 61 0.85 -11.14 25.27
CA SER A 61 -0.56 -11.41 25.00
C SER A 61 -0.73 -12.15 23.67
N ALA A 62 -1.95 -12.63 23.39
CA ALA A 62 -2.26 -13.34 22.15
C ALA A 62 -2.32 -12.44 20.89
N SER A 63 -1.96 -11.16 21.00
CA SER A 63 -2.07 -10.14 19.95
C SER A 63 -0.71 -9.70 19.39
N GLY A 64 0.24 -10.63 19.29
CA GLY A 64 1.49 -10.39 18.58
C GLY A 64 1.22 -10.12 17.10
N PHE A 65 2.15 -9.49 16.40
CA PHE A 65 1.91 -9.07 15.02
C PHE A 65 3.18 -9.00 14.19
N ASP A 66 3.01 -9.17 12.89
CA ASP A 66 4.12 -8.99 11.94
C ASP A 66 4.38 -7.51 11.65
N THR A 67 5.66 -7.18 11.49
CA THR A 67 6.14 -5.90 10.96
C THR A 67 6.98 -6.14 9.72
N PHE A 68 6.92 -5.20 8.79
CA PHE A 68 7.69 -5.20 7.57
C PHE A 68 8.49 -3.90 7.49
N THR A 69 9.81 -4.03 7.62
CA THR A 69 10.74 -2.94 7.40
C THR A 69 11.38 -3.12 6.03
N VAL A 70 11.37 -2.06 5.22
CA VAL A 70 11.80 -2.14 3.83
C VAL A 70 12.98 -1.21 3.63
N TYR A 71 14.06 -1.71 3.04
CA TYR A 71 15.23 -0.94 2.67
C TYR A 71 15.51 -1.06 1.18
N VAL A 72 16.09 -0.03 0.57
CA VAL A 72 16.77 -0.14 -0.73
C VAL A 72 18.23 -0.51 -0.45
N LEU A 73 18.73 -1.56 -1.10
CA LEU A 73 20.15 -1.90 -1.07
C LEU A 73 20.91 -0.90 -1.96
N PRO A 74 22.08 -0.42 -1.51
CA PRO A 74 22.93 0.43 -2.33
C PRO A 74 23.51 -0.33 -3.52
N GLU A 75 23.91 0.40 -4.56
CA GLU A 75 24.62 -0.18 -5.69
C GLU A 75 26.08 -0.53 -5.36
N LYS A 76 26.69 0.19 -4.41
CA LYS A 76 28.08 -0.02 -4.00
C LYS A 76 28.17 -0.59 -2.59
N ALA A 77 29.18 -1.43 -2.38
CA ALA A 77 29.56 -1.83 -1.04
C ALA A 77 29.90 -0.60 -0.19
N GLU A 78 29.55 -0.64 1.10
CA GLU A 78 29.81 0.42 2.11
C GLU A 78 28.91 1.67 2.04
N GLU A 79 28.03 1.80 1.05
CA GLU A 79 26.97 2.81 1.07
C GLU A 79 25.84 2.42 2.04
N PRO A 80 25.13 3.40 2.65
CA PRO A 80 24.05 3.10 3.57
C PRO A 80 22.84 2.51 2.84
N TRP A 81 22.13 1.61 3.53
CA TRP A 81 20.82 1.16 3.07
C TRP A 81 19.80 2.26 3.32
N LEU A 82 18.99 2.58 2.32
CA LEU A 82 17.98 3.63 2.44
C LEU A 82 16.69 3.02 2.96
N LEU A 83 16.22 3.48 4.10
CA LEU A 83 14.94 3.04 4.66
C LEU A 83 13.80 3.59 3.79
N VAL A 84 12.94 2.70 3.31
CA VAL A 84 11.75 3.05 2.54
C VAL A 84 10.66 3.49 3.50
N THR A 85 10.17 4.71 3.31
CA THR A 85 9.08 5.23 4.13
C THR A 85 7.71 4.82 3.59
N ALA A 86 6.72 4.73 4.47
CA ALA A 86 5.34 4.47 4.10
C ALA A 86 4.40 5.46 4.80
N PRO A 87 3.20 5.72 4.24
CA PRO A 87 2.18 6.49 4.94
C PRO A 87 1.80 5.75 6.22
N ALA A 88 1.81 6.42 7.36
CA ALA A 88 1.27 5.90 8.62
C ALA A 88 -0.10 6.55 8.90
N PRO A 89 -0.97 5.89 9.68
CA PRO A 89 -2.23 6.46 10.15
C PRO A 89 -2.10 7.82 10.89
N LYS A 90 -0.87 8.22 11.27
CA LYS A 90 -0.51 9.49 11.91
C LYS A 90 0.80 10.09 11.40
N GLY A 91 1.03 10.15 10.08
CA GLY A 91 2.18 10.84 9.48
C GLY A 91 3.09 9.92 8.67
N ILE A 92 4.40 10.12 8.72
CA ILE A 92 5.37 9.25 8.05
C ILE A 92 5.70 8.06 8.96
N GLY A 93 5.44 6.86 8.48
CA GLY A 93 5.80 5.61 9.13
C GLY A 93 7.07 5.01 8.54
N PHE A 94 7.82 4.32 9.40
CA PHE A 94 9.04 3.61 9.01
C PHE A 94 8.81 2.12 8.78
N ASN A 95 7.61 1.63 9.11
CA ASN A 95 7.24 0.21 9.02
C ASN A 95 5.80 0.08 8.57
N LEU A 96 5.55 -0.94 7.74
CA LEU A 96 4.22 -1.48 7.51
C LEU A 96 3.96 -2.56 8.57
N ARG A 97 2.75 -2.65 9.10
CA ARG A 97 2.47 -3.49 10.27
C ARG A 97 1.11 -4.17 10.17
N ASN A 98 1.08 -5.44 10.59
CA ASN A 98 -0.18 -6.11 10.93
C ASN A 98 -0.65 -5.64 12.32
N TYR A 99 -1.95 -5.49 12.52
CA TYR A 99 -2.51 -5.09 13.80
C TYR A 99 -3.60 -6.04 14.23
N GLU A 100 -3.47 -6.55 15.46
CA GLU A 100 -4.41 -7.48 16.07
C GLU A 100 -4.98 -6.88 17.35
N THR A 101 -6.28 -7.04 17.56
CA THR A 101 -6.90 -6.77 18.85
C THR A 101 -7.96 -7.82 19.15
N ALA A 102 -7.93 -8.37 20.37
CA ALA A 102 -8.92 -9.33 20.87
C ALA A 102 -9.26 -10.42 19.85
N ASP A 103 -8.24 -11.17 19.43
CA ASP A 103 -8.32 -12.32 18.51
C ASP A 103 -8.81 -12.01 17.08
N ALA A 104 -8.79 -10.74 16.67
CA ALA A 104 -9.12 -10.36 15.31
C ALA A 104 -8.00 -9.53 14.67
N ASN A 105 -7.68 -9.86 13.42
CA ASN A 105 -6.73 -9.12 12.61
C ASN A 105 -7.44 -7.90 11.98
N ILE A 106 -7.16 -6.71 12.50
CA ILE A 106 -7.75 -5.44 12.05
C ILE A 106 -6.97 -4.86 10.87
N GLN A 107 -5.67 -5.09 10.82
CA GLN A 107 -4.80 -4.59 9.75
C GLN A 107 -3.91 -5.71 9.24
N SER A 108 -3.84 -5.88 7.93
CA SER A 108 -2.98 -6.87 7.28
C SER A 108 -2.22 -6.26 6.12
N ILE A 109 -0.92 -6.47 6.09
CA ILE A 109 -0.02 -6.07 5.03
C ILE A 109 0.32 -7.27 4.16
N SER A 110 0.28 -7.08 2.85
CA SER A 110 0.82 -8.00 1.86
C SER A 110 1.60 -7.24 0.81
N PHE A 111 2.52 -7.92 0.13
CA PHE A 111 3.26 -7.36 -0.99
C PHE A 111 2.92 -8.15 -2.26
N TYR A 112 2.95 -7.48 -3.40
CA TYR A 112 2.84 -8.14 -4.70
C TYR A 112 3.71 -7.45 -5.74
N LYS A 113 3.97 -8.15 -6.84
CA LYS A 113 4.66 -7.60 -7.99
C LYS A 113 3.81 -7.70 -9.24
N ASP A 114 3.78 -6.61 -9.99
CA ASP A 114 3.18 -6.58 -11.32
C ASP A 114 4.07 -5.77 -12.26
N GLY A 115 4.37 -6.30 -13.44
CA GLY A 115 5.19 -5.60 -14.44
C GLY A 115 6.57 -5.11 -13.96
N GLY A 116 7.17 -5.74 -12.94
CA GLY A 116 8.44 -5.29 -12.35
C GLY A 116 8.31 -4.17 -11.30
N GLN A 117 7.11 -3.65 -11.09
CA GLN A 117 6.76 -2.74 -10.02
C GLN A 117 6.47 -3.51 -8.73
N LEU A 118 6.91 -2.96 -7.60
CA LEU A 118 6.59 -3.46 -6.27
C LEU A 118 5.44 -2.65 -5.67
N TYR A 119 4.53 -3.37 -5.04
CA TYR A 119 3.38 -2.83 -4.34
C TYR A 119 3.28 -3.40 -2.94
N ALA A 120 2.83 -2.56 -2.01
CA ALA A 120 2.33 -2.96 -0.71
C ALA A 120 0.81 -2.75 -0.67
N VAL A 121 0.11 -3.65 0.00
CA VAL A 121 -1.34 -3.56 0.18
C VAL A 121 -1.62 -3.67 1.66
N GLU A 122 -2.33 -2.67 2.16
CA GLU A 122 -2.86 -2.66 3.51
C GLU A 122 -4.36 -2.91 3.45
N ALA A 123 -4.79 -4.01 4.07
CA ALA A 123 -6.19 -4.25 4.36
C ALA A 123 -6.51 -3.73 5.76
N VAL A 124 -7.48 -2.83 5.88
CA VAL A 124 -7.93 -2.23 7.14
C VAL A 124 -9.39 -2.59 7.38
N ARG A 125 -9.68 -3.19 8.54
CA ARG A 125 -11.05 -3.46 8.96
C ARG A 125 -11.67 -2.19 9.54
N ASN A 126 -12.82 -1.81 8.99
CA ASN A 126 -13.55 -0.60 9.38
C ASN A 126 -14.34 -0.81 10.69
N ASN A 127 -14.76 0.30 11.31
CA ASN A 127 -15.68 0.32 12.47
C ASN A 127 -15.23 -0.52 13.67
N VAL A 128 -13.95 -0.46 14.01
CA VAL A 128 -13.36 -1.19 15.16
C VAL A 128 -13.58 -0.50 16.51
N SER A 129 -14.36 0.58 16.55
CA SER A 129 -14.66 1.34 17.77
C SER A 129 -15.89 0.80 18.50
N GLY A 130 -15.70 0.32 19.73
CA GLY A 130 -16.78 -0.02 20.66
C GLY A 130 -16.66 -1.42 21.30
N PRO A 131 -17.34 -1.67 22.43
CA PRO A 131 -17.34 -2.99 23.07
C PRO A 131 -17.86 -4.07 22.11
N GLY A 132 -17.07 -5.11 21.86
CA GLY A 132 -17.46 -6.22 20.99
C GLY A 132 -17.38 -5.93 19.48
N ALA A 133 -16.81 -4.80 19.05
CA ALA A 133 -16.57 -4.51 17.63
C ALA A 133 -15.68 -5.56 16.94
N ASN A 134 -14.87 -6.29 17.72
CA ASN A 134 -14.06 -7.41 17.27
C ASN A 134 -14.79 -8.74 17.19
N LEU A 135 -16.07 -8.82 17.56
CA LEU A 135 -16.85 -10.06 17.52
C LEU A 135 -17.77 -10.15 16.29
N LYS A 136 -17.78 -9.10 15.46
CA LYS A 136 -18.63 -9.00 14.27
C LYS A 136 -17.77 -8.75 13.05
N LYS A 137 -18.22 -9.31 11.92
CA LYS A 137 -17.68 -8.96 10.61
C LYS A 137 -17.91 -7.48 10.33
N ALA A 138 -16.95 -6.84 9.67
CA ALA A 138 -17.03 -5.46 9.24
C ALA A 138 -16.49 -5.29 7.82
N GLY A 139 -16.77 -4.14 7.21
CA GLY A 139 -16.18 -3.79 5.91
C GLY A 139 -14.65 -3.70 6.01
N VAL A 140 -13.97 -3.95 4.90
CA VAL A 140 -12.52 -3.87 4.79
C VAL A 140 -12.16 -2.97 3.62
N ASP A 141 -11.24 -2.04 3.85
CA ASP A 141 -10.65 -1.20 2.83
C ASP A 141 -9.26 -1.72 2.48
N PHE A 142 -8.93 -1.78 1.19
CA PHE A 142 -7.62 -2.12 0.68
C PHE A 142 -6.95 -0.86 0.16
N HIS A 143 -5.92 -0.41 0.86
CA HIS A 143 -5.04 0.68 0.43
C HIS A 143 -3.87 0.08 -0.34
N VAL A 144 -3.70 0.50 -1.58
CA VAL A 144 -2.65 0.01 -2.47
C VAL A 144 -1.58 1.09 -2.57
N TYR A 145 -0.37 0.74 -2.18
CA TYR A 145 0.78 1.62 -2.23
C TYR A 145 1.81 1.14 -3.25
N LYS A 146 2.21 2.03 -4.13
CA LYS A 146 3.23 1.81 -5.14
C LYS A 146 4.58 2.30 -4.65
N PHE A 147 5.60 1.46 -4.74
CA PHE A 147 6.98 1.89 -4.50
C PHE A 147 7.41 2.90 -5.56
N ASN A 148 7.91 4.06 -5.16
CA ASN A 148 8.19 5.17 -6.09
C ASN A 148 9.46 4.98 -6.95
N GLN A 149 10.32 4.00 -6.63
CA GLN A 149 11.60 3.78 -7.32
C GLN A 149 12.49 5.03 -7.36
N ASP A 150 12.55 5.76 -6.24
CA ASP A 150 13.40 6.94 -6.06
C ASP A 150 14.63 6.59 -5.22
N TRP A 151 15.83 6.83 -5.77
CA TRP A 151 17.11 6.53 -5.12
C TRP A 151 17.49 7.55 -4.03
N ASP A 152 16.85 8.72 -4.00
CA ASP A 152 17.13 9.76 -3.01
C ASP A 152 16.13 9.69 -1.84
N VAL A 153 14.84 9.50 -2.16
CA VAL A 153 13.75 9.47 -1.17
C VAL A 153 12.83 8.27 -1.46
N PRO A 154 13.27 7.04 -1.12
CA PRO A 154 12.48 5.86 -1.39
C PRO A 154 11.25 5.83 -0.48
N MET A 155 10.07 5.67 -1.08
CA MET A 155 8.81 5.60 -0.36
C MET A 155 7.73 4.81 -1.10
N PHE A 156 6.73 4.39 -0.35
CA PHE A 156 5.46 3.90 -0.86
C PHE A 156 4.46 5.05 -0.96
N ASN A 157 3.90 5.27 -2.16
CA ASN A 157 2.87 6.27 -2.41
C ASN A 157 1.51 5.58 -2.58
N GLU A 158 0.46 6.10 -1.95
CA GLU A 158 -0.90 5.57 -2.15
C GLU A 158 -1.31 5.80 -3.60
N GLU A 159 -1.60 4.71 -4.30
CA GLU A 159 -2.04 4.74 -5.69
C GLU A 159 -3.57 4.58 -5.79
N ALA A 160 -4.17 3.78 -4.89
CA ALA A 160 -5.61 3.60 -4.87
C ALA A 160 -6.12 3.06 -3.54
N VAL A 161 -7.44 3.20 -3.37
CA VAL A 161 -8.22 2.56 -2.32
C VAL A 161 -9.32 1.72 -2.98
N MET A 162 -9.49 0.49 -2.51
CA MET A 162 -10.58 -0.40 -2.91
C MET A 162 -11.39 -0.80 -1.68
N HIS A 163 -12.67 -1.07 -1.86
CA HIS A 163 -13.53 -1.56 -0.78
C HIS A 163 -13.89 -3.02 -1.03
N ALA A 164 -13.75 -3.85 0.00
CA ALA A 164 -14.25 -5.21 -0.03
C ALA A 164 -15.78 -5.21 -0.23
N LYS A 165 -16.26 -6.13 -1.07
CA LYS A 165 -17.69 -6.35 -1.33
C LYS A 165 -18.36 -7.05 -0.16
N SER A 166 -17.62 -7.91 0.52
CA SER A 166 -18.10 -8.65 1.69
C SER A 166 -17.55 -8.07 2.99
N GLN A 167 -18.18 -8.46 4.09
CA GLN A 167 -17.69 -8.17 5.43
C GLN A 167 -16.83 -9.33 5.95
N TYR A 168 -15.77 -8.99 6.68
CA TYR A 168 -14.79 -9.94 7.18
C TYR A 168 -14.57 -9.77 8.67
N GLN A 169 -14.25 -10.90 9.32
CA GLN A 169 -13.79 -10.92 10.70
C GLN A 169 -12.33 -10.43 10.76
N ASP A 170 -11.52 -10.89 9.81
CA ASP A 170 -10.09 -10.60 9.69
C ASP A 170 -9.78 -9.91 8.36
N ALA A 171 -8.99 -8.84 8.41
CA ALA A 171 -8.53 -8.12 7.21
C ALA A 171 -7.69 -9.02 6.29
N SER A 172 -6.89 -9.93 6.86
CA SER A 172 -6.11 -10.90 6.10
C SER A 172 -6.95 -11.89 5.27
N GLU A 173 -8.17 -12.21 5.72
CA GLU A 173 -9.09 -13.04 4.94
C GLU A 173 -9.62 -12.29 3.71
N ALA A 174 -9.92 -11.00 3.87
CA ALA A 174 -10.39 -10.15 2.79
C ALA A 174 -9.34 -10.07 1.67
N LEU A 175 -8.05 -9.93 2.02
CA LEU A 175 -6.95 -9.96 1.06
C LEU A 175 -6.96 -11.24 0.22
N LYS A 176 -7.07 -12.40 0.87
CA LYS A 176 -7.00 -13.71 0.20
C LYS A 176 -8.23 -14.03 -0.66
N LYS A 177 -9.39 -13.45 -0.34
CA LYS A 177 -10.68 -13.79 -0.96
C LYS A 177 -11.13 -12.79 -2.01
N GLU A 178 -10.74 -11.52 -1.88
CA GLU A 178 -11.23 -10.45 -2.77
C GLU A 178 -10.13 -9.62 -3.42
N PHE A 179 -8.98 -9.43 -2.77
CA PHE A 179 -7.87 -8.70 -3.37
C PHE A 179 -7.05 -9.60 -4.31
N TYR A 180 -6.61 -10.75 -3.82
CA TYR A 180 -5.88 -11.77 -4.59
C TYR A 180 -6.86 -12.80 -5.16
N LEU A 181 -7.19 -12.68 -6.44
CA LEU A 181 -8.06 -13.65 -7.13
C LEU A 181 -7.26 -14.87 -7.57
N ARG A 182 -7.86 -16.05 -7.40
CA ARG A 182 -7.28 -17.31 -7.86
C ARG A 182 -7.33 -17.48 -9.36
#